data_AF-A0A2G6J2Y6-F1
#
_entry.id   AF-A0A2G6J2Y6-F1
#
_cell.length_a   1.000
_cell.length_b   1.000
_cell.length_c   1.000
_cell.angle_alpha   90.00
_cell.angle_beta   90.00
_cell.angle_gamma   90.00
#
_symmetry.space_group_name_H-M   'P 1'
#
loop_
_entity.id
_entity.type
_entity.pdbx_description
1 polymer ?
#
loop_
_entity_poly.entity_id
_entity_poly.type
_entity_poly.pdbx_seq_one_letter_code
_entity_poly.pdbx_strand_id
1 'polypeptide(L)' 'MAEGLPMDDAPPQPTAEQDPVCGREIDARATGHALLHEGRFYHFCSSSCLRRFVAEPARFVAEPDAPVRN' A
#
# COMPACT_ATOMS: atom_id res chain seq x y z
N MET A 1 3.15 -39.13 17.55
CA MET A 1 2.14 -38.10 17.37
C MET A 1 2.83 -36.94 16.68
N ALA A 2 2.55 -36.73 15.39
CA ALA A 2 3.17 -35.70 14.57
C ALA A 2 2.08 -34.68 14.25
N GLU A 3 2.15 -33.49 14.85
CA GLU A 3 1.42 -32.26 14.54
C GLU A 3 1.83 -31.24 15.63
N GLY A 4 2.20 -30.01 15.37
CA GLY A 4 2.29 -29.26 14.13
C GLY A 4 3.38 -28.20 14.28
N LEU A 5 3.83 -27.70 13.13
CA LEU A 5 4.80 -26.63 13.01
C LEU A 5 4.40 -25.43 13.89
N PRO A 6 5.37 -24.63 14.38
CA PRO A 6 5.06 -23.39 15.09
C PRO A 6 4.12 -22.57 14.21
N MET A 7 2.94 -22.21 14.72
CA MET A 7 2.21 -21.08 14.18
C MET A 7 3.13 -19.88 14.37
N ASP A 8 3.90 -19.57 13.33
CA ASP A 8 4.35 -18.22 13.03
C ASP A 8 3.06 -17.42 12.76
N ASP A 9 2.29 -17.19 13.83
CA ASP A 9 1.33 -16.12 13.96
C ASP A 9 2.18 -14.84 14.14
N ALA A 10 3.08 -14.60 13.18
CA ALA A 10 3.65 -13.28 13.01
C ALA A 10 2.42 -12.42 12.71
N PRO A 11 2.01 -11.53 13.63
CA PRO A 11 0.88 -10.65 13.38
C PRO A 11 1.15 -10.00 12.02
N PRO A 12 0.13 -9.84 11.15
CA PRO A 12 0.33 -9.23 9.86
C PRO A 12 1.04 -7.92 10.11
N GLN A 13 2.32 -7.86 9.73
CA GLN A 13 3.15 -6.68 9.97
C GLN A 13 2.37 -5.53 9.34
N PRO A 14 1.94 -4.51 10.12
CA PRO A 14 1.10 -3.46 9.61
C PRO A 14 1.90 -2.73 8.55
N THR A 15 1.60 -3.01 7.28
CA THR A 15 2.10 -2.26 6.14
C THR A 15 1.22 -1.02 6.01
N ALA A 16 1.25 -0.23 7.09
CA ALA A 16 0.63 1.07 7.18
C ALA A 16 1.29 1.97 6.12
N GLU A 17 0.61 2.09 4.99
CA GLU A 17 0.98 2.93 3.87
C GLU A 17 0.15 4.22 3.95
N GLN A 18 0.70 5.34 3.47
CA GLN A 18 -0.07 6.57 3.39
C GLN A 18 -0.77 6.65 2.04
N ASP A 19 -2.09 6.86 2.06
CA ASP A 19 -2.85 7.13 0.85
C ASP A 19 -2.39 8.48 0.27
N PRO A 20 -1.82 8.52 -0.95
CA PRO A 20 -1.22 9.74 -1.50
C PRO A 20 -2.27 10.80 -1.90
N VAL A 21 -3.56 10.44 -1.92
CA VAL A 21 -4.65 11.36 -2.29
C VAL A 21 -5.22 12.08 -1.08
N CYS A 22 -5.33 11.40 0.06
CA CYS A 22 -5.95 11.96 1.26
C CYS A 22 -5.00 12.09 2.46
N GLY A 23 -3.79 11.51 2.40
CA GLY A 23 -2.80 11.54 3.48
C GLY A 23 -3.17 10.68 4.69
N ARG A 24 -4.13 9.77 4.55
CA ARG A 24 -4.56 8.87 5.63
C ARG A 24 -3.74 7.59 5.62
N GLU A 25 -3.38 7.12 6.81
CA GLU A 25 -2.79 5.80 7.01
C GLU A 25 -3.79 4.68 6.68
N ILE A 26 -3.33 3.74 5.86
CA ILE A 26 -4.09 2.59 5.38
C ILE A 26 -3.25 1.32 5.45
N ASP A 27 -3.90 0.20 5.73
CA ASP A 27 -3.23 -1.10 5.67
C ASP A 27 -3.15 -1.61 4.24
N ALA A 28 -1.98 -1.47 3.59
CA ALA A 28 -1.76 -1.93 2.21
C ALA A 28 -2.08 -3.43 2.00
N ARG A 29 -1.98 -4.25 3.05
CA ARG A 29 -2.34 -5.68 3.03
C ARG A 29 -3.84 -5.95 3.17
N ALA A 30 -4.58 -5.03 3.78
CA ALA A 30 -6.03 -5.17 3.99
C ALA A 30 -6.84 -4.47 2.89
N THR A 31 -6.29 -3.43 2.26
CA THR A 31 -6.92 -2.80 1.10
C THR A 31 -6.70 -3.60 -0.17
N GLY A 32 -7.82 -4.02 -0.80
CA GLY A 32 -7.82 -4.60 -2.15
C GLY A 32 -7.69 -3.57 -3.27
N HIS A 33 -7.48 -2.30 -2.94
CA HIS A 33 -7.37 -1.20 -3.89
C HIS A 33 -5.91 -0.81 -4.07
N ALA A 34 -5.18 -1.61 -4.86
CA ALA A 34 -3.81 -1.33 -5.25
C ALA A 34 -3.72 -1.06 -6.76
N LEU A 35 -2.80 -0.17 -7.16
CA LEU A 35 -2.52 0.15 -8.55
C LEU A 35 -1.01 0.17 -8.78
N LEU A 36 -0.54 -0.50 -9.82
CA LEU A 36 0.85 -0.39 -10.26
C LEU A 36 1.01 0.88 -11.11
N HIS A 37 1.85 1.81 -10.66
CA HIS A 37 2.20 3.03 -11.39
C HIS A 37 3.71 3.22 -11.38
N GLU A 38 4.32 3.43 -12.55
CA GLU A 38 5.78 3.59 -12.70
C GLU A 38 6.62 2.48 -12.04
N GLY A 39 6.09 1.25 -12.02
CA GLY A 39 6.76 0.10 -11.39
C GLY A 39 6.64 0.04 -9.86
N ARG A 40 5.85 0.93 -9.25
CA ARG A 40 5.55 0.95 -7.81
C ARG A 40 4.08 0.64 -7.56
N PHE A 41 3.79 -0.19 -6.55
CA PHE A 41 2.42 -0.43 -6.11
C PHE A 41 1.98 0.69 -5.18
N TYR A 42 0.86 1.33 -5.52
CA TYR A 42 0.20 2.35 -4.70
C TYR A 42 -1.09 1.78 -4.14
N HIS A 43 -1.29 1.97 -2.85
CA HIS A 43 -2.46 1.52 -2.12
C HIS A 43 -3.39 2.70 -1.83
N PHE A 44 -4.70 2.45 -1.84
CA PHE A 44 -5.71 3.48 -1.61
C PHE A 44 -6.70 3.05 -0.54
N CYS A 45 -7.18 4.01 0.24
CA CYS A 45 -8.20 3.77 1.27
C CYS A 45 -9.54 3.36 0.67
N SER A 46 -9.80 3.74 -0.59
CA SER A 46 -11.10 3.58 -1.24
C SER A 46 -10.98 3.73 -2.76
N SER A 47 -11.96 3.20 -3.49
CA SER A 47 -12.12 3.37 -4.94
C SER A 47 -12.12 4.84 -5.38
N SER A 48 -12.62 5.75 -4.53
CA SER A 48 -12.64 7.19 -4.81
C SER A 48 -11.24 7.80 -4.84
N CYS A 49 -10.36 7.43 -3.89
CA CYS A 49 -8.95 7.85 -3.91
C CYS A 49 -8.25 7.27 -5.13
N LEU A 50 -8.44 5.97 -5.42
CA LEU A 50 -7.89 5.35 -6.62
C LEU A 50 -8.30 6.11 -7.89
N ARG A 51 -9.56 6.48 -8.05
CA ARG A 51 -10.01 7.26 -9.22
C ARG A 51 -9.36 8.64 -9.31
N ARG A 52 -9.20 9.35 -8.20
CA ARG A 52 -8.51 10.66 -8.17
C ARG A 52 -7.05 10.50 -8.56
N PHE A 53 -6.39 9.47 -8.02
CA PHE A 53 -5.02 9.13 -8.38
C PHE A 53 -4.90 8.78 -9.86
N VAL A 54 -5.79 7.95 -10.42
CA VAL A 54 -5.76 7.60 -11.85
C VAL A 54 -6.04 8.83 -12.74
N ALA A 55 -6.84 9.79 -12.27
CA ALA A 55 -7.11 11.02 -13.00
C ALA A 55 -5.89 11.97 -13.04
N GLU A 56 -5.17 12.12 -11.93
CA GLU A 56 -4.03 13.04 -11.82
C GLU A 56 -2.83 12.40 -11.08
N PRO A 57 -2.27 11.27 -11.55
CA PRO A 57 -1.26 10.52 -10.78
C PRO A 57 0.02 11.33 -10.59
N ALA A 58 0.42 12.08 -11.61
CA ALA A 58 1.57 12.96 -11.56
C ALA A 58 1.51 14.00 -10.43
N ARG A 59 0.32 14.37 -9.92
CA ARG A 59 0.20 15.32 -8.80
C ARG A 59 0.42 14.67 -7.44
N PHE A 60 0.16 13.37 -7.35
CA PHE A 60 0.27 12.58 -6.12
C PHE A 60 1.60 11.81 -6.04
N VAL A 61 2.24 11.57 -7.18
CA VAL A 61 3.51 10.85 -7.31
C VAL A 61 4.70 11.82 -7.54
N ALA A 62 4.43 13.13 -7.64
CA ALA A 62 5.47 14.17 -7.80
C ALA A 62 6.47 14.25 -6.64
N GLU A 63 6.28 13.54 -5.54
CA GLU A 63 7.29 13.38 -4.49
C GLU A 63 8.07 12.07 -4.74
N PRO A 64 9.26 12.15 -5.35
CA PRO A 64 10.15 11.02 -5.53
C PRO A 64 10.81 10.65 -4.19
N ASP A 65 10.03 10.17 -3.22
CA ASP A 65 10.60 9.65 -1.98
C ASP A 65 9.84 8.37 -1.58
N ALA A 66 10.26 7.27 -2.17
CA ALA A 66 10.49 6.09 -1.33
C ALA A 66 11.88 5.58 -1.69
N PRO A 67 12.75 5.40 -0.70
CA PRO A 67 14.17 5.24 -0.90
C PRO A 67 14.47 3.97 -1.70
N VAL A 68 15.25 4.12 -2.78
CA VAL A 68 16.11 3.05 -3.26
C VAL A 68 16.94 2.60 -2.06
N ARG A 69 16.56 1.47 -1.49
CA ARG A 69 17.33 0.83 -0.42
C ARG A 69 18.62 0.30 -1.05
N ASN A 70 19.71 1.01 -0.78
CA ASN A 70 21.08 0.74 -1.18
C ASN A 70 21.71 -0.42 -0.40
#